data_AF-A0A3E0I8U8-F1
#
_entry.id   AF-A0A3E0I8U8-F1
#
_cell.length_a   1.000
_cell.length_b   1.000
_cell.length_c   1.000
_cell.angle_alpha   90.00
_cell.angle_beta   90.00
_cell.angle_gamma   90.00
#
_symmetry.space_group_name_H-M   'P 1'
#
loop_
_entity.id
_entity.type
_entity.pdbx_description
1 polymer ?
#
loop_
_entity_poly.entity_id
_entity_poly.type
_entity_poly.pdbx_seq_one_letter_code
_entity_poly.pdbx_strand_id
1 'polypeptide(L)' 'MKQLQCELNYSLRYTTISVDGYFGNGTRSAVETFQQCDGITADGIVGPQTWSELDYWAASSSYLDC' A
#
# COMPACT_ATOMS: atom_id res chain seq x y z
N MET A 1 1.67 11.97 0.63
CA MET A 1 0.49 11.30 0.06
C MET A 1 0.73 10.71 -1.32
N LYS A 2 1.34 11.42 -2.28
CA LYS A 2 1.69 10.82 -3.60
C LYS A 2 2.64 9.61 -3.49
N GLN A 3 3.63 9.68 -2.60
CA GLN A 3 4.57 8.57 -2.36
C GLN A 3 3.83 7.29 -1.97
N LEU A 4 2.96 7.34 -0.95
CA LEU A 4 2.13 6.21 -0.55
C LEU A 4 1.36 5.59 -1.72
N GLN A 5 0.75 6.43 -2.57
CA GLN A 5 -0.03 5.93 -3.71
C GLN A 5 0.86 5.24 -4.76
N CYS A 6 2.09 5.73 -4.97
CA CYS A 6 3.08 5.06 -5.80
C CYS A 6 3.48 3.71 -5.21
N GLU A 7 3.82 3.68 -3.91
CA GLU A 7 4.25 2.45 -3.24
C GLU A 7 3.14 1.39 -3.24
N LEU A 8 1.88 1.80 -3.02
CA LEU A 8 0.73 0.89 -3.09
C LEU A 8 0.52 0.32 -4.50
N ASN A 9 0.59 1.16 -5.54
CA ASN A 9 0.52 0.69 -6.92
C ASN A 9 1.71 -0.21 -7.31
N TYR A 10 2.87 -0.02 -6.67
CA TYR A 10 4.04 -0.86 -6.89
C TYR A 10 3.97 -2.16 -6.09
N SER A 11 3.41 -2.14 -4.88
CA SER A 11 3.35 -3.33 -4.02
C SER A 11 2.19 -4.24 -4.39
N LEU A 12 1.06 -3.69 -4.84
CA LEU A 12 -0.15 -4.44 -5.17
C LEU A 12 -0.33 -4.57 -6.69
N ARG A 13 -0.06 -5.76 -7.23
CA ARG A 13 -0.11 -6.00 -8.68
C ARG A 13 -1.49 -5.84 -9.31
N TYR A 14 -2.56 -6.12 -8.56
CA TYR A 14 -3.95 -6.06 -9.05
C TYR A 14 -4.72 -4.83 -8.56
N THR A 15 -4.06 -3.92 -7.84
CA THR A 15 -4.69 -2.69 -7.37
C THR A 15 -4.13 -1.50 -8.14
N THR A 16 -5.00 -0.70 -8.73
CA THR A 16 -4.61 0.54 -9.41
C THR A 16 -5.37 1.71 -8.81
N ILE A 17 -4.67 2.59 -8.11
CA ILE A 17 -5.19 3.83 -7.54
C ILE A 17 -4.60 5.05 -8.24
N SER A 18 -5.34 6.16 -8.20
CA SER A 18 -4.86 7.44 -8.73
C SER A 18 -3.75 8.01 -7.84
N VAL A 19 -2.65 8.46 -8.46
CA VAL A 19 -1.52 9.12 -7.77
C VAL A 19 -1.73 10.64 -7.81
N ASP A 20 -2.76 11.11 -7.12
CA ASP A 20 -3.16 12.52 -7.06
C ASP A 20 -2.66 13.25 -5.81
N GLY A 21 -2.22 12.51 -4.80
CA GLY A 21 -1.83 13.02 -3.49
C GLY A 21 -2.99 13.21 -2.52
N TYR A 22 -4.20 12.76 -2.88
CA TYR A 22 -5.38 12.83 -2.03
C TYR A 22 -5.66 11.47 -1.37
N PHE A 23 -5.79 11.46 -0.05
CA PHE A 23 -6.17 10.24 0.67
C PHE A 23 -7.69 10.04 0.59
N GLY A 24 -8.14 9.53 -0.55
CA GLY A 24 -9.54 9.18 -0.80
C GLY A 24 -9.89 7.75 -0.40
N ASN A 25 -11.15 7.37 -0.64
CA ASN A 25 -11.63 6.01 -0.38
C ASN A 25 -10.80 4.96 -1.15
N GLY A 26 -10.43 5.24 -2.40
CA GLY A 26 -9.57 4.35 -3.20
C GLY A 26 -8.20 4.12 -2.56
N THR A 27 -7.53 5.17 -2.07
CA THR A 27 -6.25 5.02 -1.38
C THR A 27 -6.40 4.26 -0.07
N ARG A 28 -7.45 4.55 0.72
CA ARG A 28 -7.73 3.82 1.95
C ARG A 28 -7.96 2.33 1.70
N SER A 29 -8.79 1.99 0.71
CA SER A 29 -9.05 0.59 0.35
C SER A 29 -7.77 -0.12 -0.09
N ALA A 30 -6.89 0.54 -0.85
CA ALA A 30 -5.59 -0.02 -1.21
C ALA A 30 -4.68 -0.24 0.00
N VAL A 31 -4.68 0.68 0.98
CA VAL A 31 -3.96 0.50 2.25
C VAL A 31 -4.49 -0.72 3.01
N GLU A 32 -5.81 -0.86 3.13
CA GLU A 32 -6.43 -2.01 3.80
C GLU A 32 -6.07 -3.32 3.10
N THR A 33 -6.13 -3.35 1.76
CA THR A 33 -5.69 -4.52 0.98
C THR A 33 -4.22 -4.84 1.22
N PHE A 34 -3.33 -3.83 1.13
CA PHE A 34 -1.91 -4.03 1.40
C PHE A 34 -1.67 -4.62 2.78
N GLN A 35 -2.29 -4.04 3.82
CA GLN A 35 -2.19 -4.51 5.19
C GLN A 35 -2.68 -5.97 5.34
N GLN A 36 -3.78 -6.35 4.67
CA GLN A 36 -4.28 -7.73 4.67
C GLN A 36 -3.31 -8.70 4.00
N CYS A 37 -2.78 -8.33 2.84
CA CYS A 37 -1.91 -9.20 2.04
C CYS A 37 -0.53 -9.39 2.69
N ASP A 38 -0.07 -8.38 3.42
CA ASP A 38 1.17 -8.42 4.21
C ASP A 38 0.99 -9.09 5.58
N GLY A 39 -0.26 -9.29 6.03
CA GLY A 39 -0.57 -9.97 7.29
C GLY A 39 -0.45 -9.08 8.53
N ILE A 40 -0.46 -7.75 8.37
CA ILE A 40 -0.49 -6.77 9.46
C ILE A 40 -1.94 -6.33 9.76
N THR A 41 -2.11 -5.46 10.76
CA THR A 41 -3.44 -4.96 11.13
C THR A 41 -4.03 -4.11 10.01
N ALA A 42 -5.16 -4.54 9.44
CA ALA A 42 -5.85 -3.86 8.35
C ALA A 42 -6.85 -2.80 8.86
N ASP A 43 -6.32 -1.67 9.34
CA ASP A 43 -7.10 -0.55 9.86
C ASP A 43 -7.31 0.60 8.86
N GLY A 44 -6.64 0.53 7.70
CA GLY A 44 -6.66 1.57 6.67
C GLY A 44 -5.87 2.82 7.04
N ILE A 45 -5.09 2.77 8.12
CA ILE A 45 -4.25 3.86 8.62
C ILE A 45 -2.80 3.58 8.27
N VAL A 46 -2.16 4.55 7.62
CA VAL A 46 -0.75 4.44 7.24
C VAL A 46 0.14 4.86 8.41
N GLY A 47 0.41 3.91 9.29
CA GLY A 47 1.34 4.06 10.41
C GLY A 47 2.78 3.66 10.05
N PRO A 48 3.72 3.75 11.03
CA PRO A 48 5.11 3.34 10.83
C PRO A 48 5.26 1.88 10.39
N GLN A 49 4.40 0.98 10.86
CA GLN A 49 4.40 -0.42 10.44
C GLN A 49 4.09 -0.54 8.95
N THR A 50 3.01 0.08 8.47
CA THR A 50 2.65 0.08 7.04
C THR A 50 3.77 0.66 6.17
N TRP A 51 4.42 1.73 6.61
CA TRP A 51 5.57 2.29 5.89
C TRP A 51 6.78 1.36 5.84
N SER A 52 7.09 0.68 6.95
CA SER A 52 8.20 -0.28 7.03
C SER A 52 8.00 -1.43 6.06
N GLU A 53 6.77 -1.93 5.96
CA GLU A 53 6.46 -3.05 5.08
C GLU A 53 6.43 -2.61 3.62
N LEU A 54 5.87 -1.44 3.30
CA LEU A 54 5.96 -0.87 1.94
C LEU A 54 7.42 -0.73 1.48
N ASP A 55 8.32 -0.27 2.35
CA ASP A 55 9.75 -0.15 2.06
C ASP A 55 10.41 -1.52 1.88
N TYR A 56 10.07 -2.49 2.73
CA TYR A 56 10.55 -3.87 2.62
C TYR A 56 10.16 -4.50 1.28
N TRP A 57 8.89 -4.37 0.87
CA TRP A 57 8.40 -4.93 -0.39
C TRP A 57 8.95 -4.19 -1.61
N ALA A 58 9.01 -2.85 -1.56
CA ALA A 58 9.65 -2.04 -2.60
C ALA A 58 11.12 -2.41 -2.82
N ALA A 59 11.86 -2.71 -1.74
CA ALA A 59 13.25 -3.14 -1.80
C ALA A 59 13.44 -4.59 -2.29
N SER A 60 12.45 -5.47 -2.10
CA SER A 60 12.57 -6.90 -2.39
C SER A 60 12.53 -7.29 -3.87
N SER A 61 12.22 -6.35 -4.79
CA SER A 61 11.95 -6.63 -6.22
C SER A 61 10.85 -7.67 -6.48
N SER A 62 10.09 -8.07 -5.45
CA SER A 62 8.94 -8.97 -5.52
C SER A 62 7.66 -8.22 -5.18
N TYR A 63 6.65 -8.40 -6.02
CA TYR A 63 5.31 -7.86 -5.83
C TYR A 63 4.55 -8.68 -4.79
N LEU A 64 3.65 -8.04 -4.04
CA LEU A 64 2.72 -8.71 -3.15
C LEU A 64 1.59 -9.31 -4.02
N ASP A 65 1.61 -10.64 -4.20
CA ASP A 65 0.57 -11.38 -4.90
C ASP A 65 -0.49 -11.85 -3.88
N CYS A 66 -1.54 -11.05 -3.78
CA CYS A 66 -2.87 -11.41 -3.29
C CYS A 66 -3.91 -11.07 -4.38
#